data_AF-A0A3N2QEH6-F1
#
_entry.id   AF-A0A3N2QEH6-F1
#
_cell.length_a   1.000
_cell.length_b   1.000
_cell.length_c   1.000
_cell.angle_alpha   90.00
_cell.angle_beta   90.00
_cell.angle_gamma   90.00
#
_symmetry.space_group_name_H-M   'P 1'
#
loop_
_entity.id
_entity.type
_entity.pdbx_description
1 polymer ?
#
loop_
_entity_poly.entity_id
_entity_poly.type
_entity_poly.pdbx_seq_one_letter_code
_entity_poly.pdbx_strand_id
1 'polypeptide(L)'
;MMTLAPERNWLLDRGLLKLVHQCRKLILAEFGVKLHLTDDHLEDRLADYAEKSRSNHLARTWNELRQHLPDAGDSDTQRRMYRGQELAEPAPPAEKEATEDSGRTRTITYRGRKVEVPA
;
A
#
# COMPACT_ATOMS: atom_id res chain seq x y z
N MET A 1 25.19 14.96 21.93
CA MET A 1 24.92 15.81 20.75
C MET A 1 24.13 14.97 19.77
N MET A 2 22.80 15.17 19.70
CA MET A 2 21.90 14.38 18.84
C MET A 2 21.66 15.16 17.55
N THR A 3 22.40 14.84 16.50
CA THR A 3 22.10 15.34 15.15
C THR A 3 20.92 14.53 14.61
N LEU A 4 19.69 14.89 15.00
CA LEU A 4 18.43 14.35 14.47
C LEU A 4 18.14 14.75 13.00
N ALA A 5 19.05 15.52 12.39
CA ALA A 5 18.85 16.19 11.11
C ALA A 5 18.96 15.29 9.85
N PRO A 6 19.87 14.30 9.74
CA PRO A 6 19.97 13.50 8.51
C PRO A 6 18.87 12.42 8.43
N GLU A 7 18.45 11.84 9.55
CA GLU A 7 17.41 10.78 9.63
C GLU A 7 16.02 11.27 9.21
N ARG A 8 15.76 12.59 9.30
CA ARG A 8 14.45 13.20 9.07
C ARG A 8 14.42 14.14 7.88
N ASN A 9 15.41 14.03 6.99
CA ASN A 9 15.49 14.85 5.78
C ASN A 9 14.23 14.73 4.89
N TRP A 10 13.56 13.57 4.93
CA TRP A 10 12.31 13.32 4.20
C TRP A 10 11.12 14.17 4.70
N LEU A 11 11.13 14.65 5.95
CA LEU A 11 10.11 15.59 6.45
C LEU A 11 10.23 17.00 5.85
N LEU A 12 11.30 17.30 5.10
CA LEU A 12 11.45 18.59 4.42
C LEU A 12 10.71 18.63 3.08
N ASP A 13 10.35 17.46 2.53
CA ASP A 13 9.53 17.43 1.31
C ASP A 13 8.07 17.75 1.63
N ARG A 14 7.52 18.72 0.89
CA ARG A 14 6.13 19.14 1.00
C ARG A 14 5.15 18.02 0.62
N GLY A 15 5.55 17.12 -0.28
CA GLY A 15 4.74 15.94 -0.63
C GLY A 15 4.56 15.02 0.57
N LEU A 16 5.68 14.60 1.16
CA LEU A 16 5.70 13.69 2.30
C LEU A 16 5.04 14.30 3.54
N LEU A 17 5.24 15.59 3.81
CA LEU A 17 4.54 16.27 4.91
C LEU A 17 3.03 16.19 4.79
N LYS A 18 2.47 16.31 3.57
CA LYS A 18 1.02 16.18 3.38
C LYS A 18 0.55 14.78 3.73
N LEU A 19 1.29 13.74 3.33
CA LEU A 19 0.98 12.34 3.66
C LEU A 19 1.03 12.11 5.19
N VAL A 20 2.08 12.60 5.87
CA VAL A 20 2.18 12.54 7.34
C VAL A 20 0.98 13.21 8.00
N HIS A 21 0.61 14.42 7.54
CA HIS A 21 -0.53 15.14 8.08
C HIS A 21 -1.85 14.40 7.85
N GLN A 22 -2.03 13.77 6.69
CA GLN A 22 -3.19 12.93 6.41
C GLN A 22 -3.25 11.73 7.34
N CYS A 23 -2.17 10.93 7.43
CA CYS A 23 -2.10 9.79 8.35
C CYS A 23 -2.42 10.20 9.78
N ARG A 24 -1.82 11.29 10.26
CA ARG A 24 -2.06 11.81 11.61
C ARG A 24 -3.51 12.23 11.85
N LYS A 25 -4.16 12.85 10.87
CA LYS A 25 -5.58 13.23 10.97
C LYS A 25 -6.48 11.99 11.03
N LEU A 26 -6.16 10.96 10.25
CA LEU A 26 -6.90 9.70 10.25
C LEU A 26 -6.73 8.95 11.57
N ILE A 27 -5.50 8.87 12.09
CA ILE A 27 -5.20 8.25 13.38
C ILE A 27 -5.92 8.97 14.52
N LEU A 28 -5.95 10.31 14.50
CA LEU A 28 -6.69 11.08 15.49
C LEU A 28 -8.21 10.78 15.42
N ALA A 29 -8.76 10.63 14.21
CA ALA A 29 -10.18 10.33 14.04
C ALA A 29 -10.56 8.90 14.47
N GLU A 30 -9.68 7.92 14.24
CA GLU A 30 -9.95 6.50 14.53
C GLU A 30 -9.58 6.10 15.97
N PHE A 31 -8.42 6.56 16.46
CA PHE A 31 -7.87 6.16 17.75
C PHE A 31 -7.90 7.27 18.81
N GLY A 32 -8.18 8.52 18.44
CA GLY A 32 -8.15 9.66 19.37
C GLY A 32 -6.73 10.09 19.78
N VAL A 33 -5.69 9.53 19.16
CA VAL A 33 -4.28 9.78 19.53
C VAL A 33 -3.71 10.92 18.69
N LYS A 34 -3.04 11.87 19.37
CA LYS A 34 -2.37 12.99 18.72
C LYS A 34 -0.86 12.73 18.63
N LEU A 35 -0.38 12.44 17.42
CA LEU A 35 1.05 12.26 17.13
C LEU A 35 1.72 13.62 16.87
N HIS A 36 2.98 13.77 17.28
CA HIS A 36 3.76 14.97 17.03
C HIS A 36 4.85 14.69 16.02
N LEU A 37 5.08 15.61 15.07
CA LEU A 37 6.14 15.42 14.08
C LEU A 37 7.50 15.32 14.76
N THR A 38 7.69 15.96 15.92
CA THR A 38 8.93 15.97 16.70
C THR A 38 9.24 14.64 17.40
N ASP A 39 8.31 13.69 17.46
CA ASP A 39 8.52 12.42 18.15
C ASP A 39 9.67 11.62 17.51
N ASP A 40 10.54 11.04 18.35
CA ASP A 40 11.72 10.27 17.90
C ASP A 40 11.34 8.95 17.22
N HIS A 41 10.13 8.44 17.47
CA HIS A 41 9.58 7.19 16.92
C HIS A 41 8.30 7.42 16.12
N LEU A 42 8.24 8.53 15.37
CA LEU A 42 7.05 8.86 14.58
C LEU A 42 6.72 7.77 13.54
N GLU A 43 7.75 7.24 12.88
CA GLU A 43 7.61 6.20 11.86
C GLU A 43 7.01 4.92 12.45
N ASP A 44 7.64 4.37 13.49
CA ASP A 44 7.19 3.16 14.18
C ASP A 44 5.73 3.29 14.64
N ARG A 45 5.37 4.44 15.22
CA ARG A 45 3.99 4.69 15.65
C ARG A 45 3.03 4.74 14.49
N LEU A 46 3.39 5.40 13.39
CA LEU A 46 2.53 5.45 12.21
C LEU A 46 2.35 4.06 11.61
N ALA A 47 3.39 3.22 11.58
CA ALA A 47 3.34 1.83 11.17
C ALA A 47 2.37 1.03 12.04
N ASP A 48 2.55 1.09 13.37
CA ASP A 48 1.73 0.39 14.35
C ASP A 48 0.24 0.72 14.21
N TYR A 49 -0.08 2.01 14.05
CA TYR A 49 -1.47 2.44 13.87
C TYR A 49 -2.01 2.09 12.49
N ALA A 50 -1.16 2.07 11.46
CA ALA A 50 -1.58 1.67 10.13
C ALA A 50 -1.94 0.19 10.04
N GLU A 51 -1.21 -0.68 10.74
CA GLU A 51 -1.53 -2.10 10.83
C GLU A 51 -2.81 -2.38 11.65
N LYS A 52 -3.04 -1.60 12.71
CA LYS A 52 -4.23 -1.74 13.58
C LYS A 52 -5.48 -1.09 12.98
N SER A 53 -5.31 -0.17 12.05
CA SER A 53 -6.39 0.59 11.43
C SER A 53 -7.26 -0.29 10.53
N ARG A 54 -8.58 -0.09 10.62
CA ARG A 54 -9.55 -0.71 9.70
C ARG A 54 -9.75 0.12 8.44
N SER A 55 -9.19 1.33 8.40
CA SER A 55 -9.27 2.25 7.27
C SER A 55 -8.30 1.85 6.15
N ASN A 56 -8.86 1.44 5.01
CA ASN A 56 -8.10 1.24 3.78
C ASN A 56 -7.37 2.51 3.32
N HIS A 57 -7.92 3.69 3.63
CA HIS A 57 -7.31 4.95 3.23
C HIS A 57 -5.99 5.19 3.98
N LEU A 58 -5.99 4.95 5.29
CA LEU A 58 -4.81 5.11 6.13
C LEU A 58 -3.70 4.13 5.72
N ALA A 59 -4.04 2.85 5.49
CA ALA A 59 -3.09 1.85 5.02
C ALA A 59 -2.45 2.24 3.66
N ARG A 60 -3.23 2.81 2.73
CA ARG A 60 -2.72 3.27 1.43
C ARG A 60 -1.77 4.45 1.57
N THR A 61 -2.16 5.48 2.32
CA THR A 61 -1.32 6.68 2.52
C THR A 61 -0.04 6.35 3.29
N TRP A 62 -0.11 5.39 4.21
CA TRP A 62 1.07 4.87 4.91
C TRP A 62 2.03 4.14 3.97
N ASN A 63 1.52 3.25 3.11
CA ASN A 63 2.35 2.55 2.12
C ASN A 63 3.03 3.51 1.13
N GLU A 64 2.31 4.54 0.68
CA GLU A 64 2.88 5.59 -0.18
C GLU A 64 4.00 6.35 0.54
N LEU A 65 3.79 6.72 1.81
CA LEU A 65 4.83 7.36 2.62
C LEU A 65 6.04 6.45 2.80
N ARG A 66 5.83 5.16 3.12
CA ARG A 66 6.89 4.18 3.37
C ARG A 66 7.85 4.03 2.18
N GLN A 67 7.38 4.15 0.93
CA GLN A 67 8.24 4.08 -0.26
C GLN A 67 9.32 5.17 -0.33
N HIS A 68 9.14 6.25 0.42
CA HIS A 68 10.05 7.40 0.41
C HIS A 68 10.95 7.45 1.65
N LEU A 69 10.79 6.55 2.61
CA LEU A 69 11.63 6.53 3.79
C LEU A 69 12.94 5.79 3.49
N PRO A 70 14.09 6.34 3.90
CA PRO A 70 15.40 5.74 3.61
C PRO A 70 15.61 4.39 4.30
N ASP A 71 14.84 4.10 5.37
CA ASP A 71 14.89 2.85 6.12
C ASP A 71 13.75 1.88 5.74
N ALA A 72 13.04 2.16 4.65
CA ALA A 72 12.18 1.18 3.99
C ALA A 72 13.05 0.14 3.28
N GLY A 73 13.85 -0.60 4.05
CA GLY A 73 14.48 -1.82 3.59
C GLY A 73 13.40 -2.69 2.96
N ASP A 74 13.66 -3.08 1.71
CA ASP A 74 12.90 -3.99 0.87
C ASP A 74 11.90 -4.85 1.66
N SER A 75 10.71 -4.31 1.91
CA SER A 75 9.50 -5.12 1.96
C SER A 75 8.85 -5.05 0.58
N ASP A 76 9.70 -5.04 -0.46
CA ASP A 76 9.28 -5.44 -1.78
C ASP A 76 8.94 -6.92 -1.67
N THR A 77 7.67 -7.19 -1.97
CA THR A 77 7.10 -8.49 -2.24
C THR A 77 7.45 -9.61 -1.24
N GLN A 78 6.53 -9.83 -0.29
CA GLN A 78 6.24 -11.22 0.07
C GLN A 78 5.88 -11.95 -1.23
N ARG A 79 6.87 -12.64 -1.82
CA ARG A 79 6.72 -13.59 -2.93
C ARG A 79 5.49 -14.42 -2.62
N ARG A 80 4.42 -14.18 -3.37
CA ARG A 80 3.18 -14.96 -3.26
C ARG A 80 3.49 -16.36 -3.79
N MET A 81 3.93 -17.24 -2.91
CA MET A 81 4.10 -18.66 -3.22
C MET A 81 2.70 -19.27 -3.37
N TYR A 82 2.31 -19.56 -4.61
CA TYR A 82 1.11 -20.35 -4.87
C TYR A 82 1.55 -21.79 -5.15
N ARG A 83 1.18 -22.73 -4.26
CA ARG A 83 1.37 -24.18 -4.42
C ARG A 83 2.81 -24.57 -4.83
N GLY A 84 3.81 -24.01 -4.16
CA GLY A 84 5.22 -24.40 -4.32
C GLY A 84 5.94 -23.84 -5.56
N GLN A 85 5.38 -22.83 -6.24
CA GLN A 85 6.09 -22.10 -7.30
C GLN A 85 6.17 -20.60 -6.98
N GLU A 86 7.33 -20.00 -7.28
CA GLU A 86 7.55 -18.56 -7.16
C GLU A 86 6.82 -17.84 -8.30
N LEU A 87 5.92 -16.92 -7.95
CA LEU A 87 5.26 -16.05 -8.92
C LEU A 87 6.18 -14.87 -9.19
N ALA A 88 6.71 -14.76 -10.42
CA ALA A 88 7.53 -13.62 -10.84
C ALA A 88 6.71 -12.33 -10.84
N GLU A 89 7.32 -11.25 -10.37
CA GLU A 89 6.75 -9.90 -10.37
C GLU A 89 6.45 -9.41 -11.79
N PRO A 90 5.34 -8.70 -12.01
CA PRO A 90 5.12 -8.02 -13.27
C PRO A 90 6.04 -6.79 -13.34
N ALA A 91 7.05 -6.87 -14.20
CA ALA A 91 7.88 -5.74 -14.62
C ALA A 91 7.01 -4.60 -15.23
N PRO A 92 7.45 -3.32 -15.15
CA PRO A 92 6.69 -2.18 -15.68
C PRO A 92 6.52 -2.26 -17.21
N PRO A 93 5.50 -1.58 -17.76
CA PRO A 93 4.99 -1.86 -19.10
C PRO A 93 5.96 -1.38 -20.19
N ALA A 94 6.71 -2.31 -20.77
CA ALA A 94 7.32 -2.14 -22.08
C ALA A 94 6.30 -2.55 -23.16
N GLU A 95 6.26 -1.76 -24.21
CA GLU A 95 5.23 -1.72 -25.24
C GLU A 95 5.12 -3.03 -26.03
N LYS A 96 3.87 -3.50 -26.15
CA LYS A 96 3.26 -4.25 -27.26
C LYS A 96 4.10 -5.38 -27.88
N GLU A 97 3.70 -6.62 -27.60
CA GLU A 97 3.42 -7.60 -28.65
C GLU A 97 2.47 -8.70 -28.15
N ALA A 98 1.65 -9.18 -29.06
CA ALA A 98 0.38 -9.84 -28.83
C ALA A 98 0.50 -11.25 -28.22
N THR A 99 -0.27 -11.53 -27.15
CA THR A 99 -0.94 -12.83 -26.97
C THR A 99 -2.11 -12.71 -25.99
N GLU A 100 -3.31 -13.08 -26.47
CA GLU A 100 -4.47 -13.66 -25.77
C GLU A 100 -5.03 -13.03 -24.46
N ASP A 101 -6.31 -12.64 -24.49
CA ASP A 101 -7.23 -12.98 -23.40
C ASP A 101 -8.64 -13.26 -23.97
N SER A 102 -8.92 -14.54 -24.18
CA SER A 102 -10.26 -15.04 -24.49
C SER A 102 -11.12 -14.86 -23.24
N GLY A 103 -12.05 -13.90 -23.28
CA GLY A 103 -12.95 -13.60 -22.19
C GLY A 103 -13.67 -14.85 -21.70
N ARG A 104 -13.34 -15.30 -20.48
CA ARG A 104 -14.01 -16.44 -19.84
C ARG A 104 -15.50 -16.12 -19.69
N THR A 105 -16.34 -16.81 -20.46
CA THR A 105 -17.79 -16.83 -20.24
C THR A 105 -18.15 -17.93 -19.24
N ARG A 106 -19.07 -17.66 -18.32
CA ARG A 106 -19.65 -18.66 -17.43
C ARG A 106 -21.06 -19.00 -17.88
N THR A 107 -21.35 -20.28 -18.04
CA THR A 107 -22.70 -20.76 -18.38
C THR A 107 -23.58 -20.76 -17.12
N ILE A 108 -24.70 -20.04 -17.15
CA ILE A 108 -25.71 -20.00 -16.08
C ILE A 108 -27.04 -20.49 -16.67
N THR A 109 -27.79 -21.27 -15.89
CA THR A 109 -29.14 -21.71 -16.27
C THR A 109 -30.17 -20.70 -15.78
N TYR A 110 -30.87 -20.01 -16.70
CA TYR A 110 -31.97 -19.09 -16.38
C TYR A 110 -33.28 -19.61 -16.98
N ARG A 111 -34.30 -19.83 -16.13
CA ARG A 111 -35.64 -20.32 -16.52
C ARG A 111 -35.62 -21.54 -17.45
N GLY A 112 -34.74 -22.50 -17.15
CA GLY A 112 -34.61 -23.75 -17.92
C GLY A 112 -33.80 -23.64 -19.23
N ARG A 113 -33.28 -22.45 -19.58
CA ARG A 113 -32.37 -22.26 -20.72
C ARG A 113 -30.95 -21.96 -20.23
N LYS A 114 -29.96 -22.61 -20.84
CA LYS A 114 -28.54 -22.34 -20.60
C LYS A 114 -28.15 -21.08 -21.37
N VAL A 115 -27.59 -20.10 -20.68
CA VAL A 115 -27.13 -18.83 -21.27
C VAL A 115 -25.68 -18.61 -20.84
N GLU A 116 -24.83 -18.25 -21.79
CA GLU A 116 -23.43 -17.90 -21.54
C GLU A 116 -23.35 -16.40 -21.27
N VAL A 117 -22.80 -16.02 -20.13
CA VAL A 117 -22.62 -14.63 -19.73
C VAL A 117 -21.13 -14.39 -19.53
N PRO A 118 -20.56 -13.27 -20.03
CA PRO A 118 -19.17 -12.90 -19.70
C PRO A 118 -19.01 -12.80 -18.18
N ALA A 119 -17.94 -13.39 -17.64
CA ALA A 119 -17.65 -13.38 -16.21
C ALA A 119 -17.32 -11.97 -15.70
#